data_AF-A0A2E0UQ67-F1
#
_entry.id   AF-A0A2E0UQ67-F1
#
_cell.length_a   1.000
_cell.length_b   1.000
_cell.length_c   1.000
_cell.angle_alpha   90.00
_cell.angle_beta   90.00
_cell.angle_gamma   90.00
#
_symmetry.space_group_name_H-M   'P 1'
#
loop_
_entity.id
_entity.type
_entity.pdbx_description
1 polymer ?
#
loop_
_entity_poly.entity_id
_entity_poly.type
_entity_poly.pdbx_seq_one_letter_code
_entity_poly.pdbx_strand_id
1 'polypeptide(L)'
;MINKPNSQSSPDLELLLIEETINRLEVGDSGYIRNMVINFLIALKSKPFIILTGPPESAKEKLVEDFNNILIGKDTHQYQTMIGHPWWAAKSINVIENIRFQSRFNTFKLELLLEEAVLFHNKSRIFIATMTKISRGELLEYFTETAFQLRHGQIMRLPGSHFFEPIPFPTNLSIIGTMDSSDFFWVDSDLLPQTTILPCLLISNSSSRNLKATMNQISFQKVLLQSSIRSPQQAFKKVLKVTNTLSQALFPFLQITQILRKELSRYAGNFLTEGMIYLANSWSYTGNGLFSKNPRENLHFALDLAITQSLFLPCMEEISKSKKLQDSLNNILGNKFSNATAYLRQLHPI
;
A
#
# COMPACT_ATOMS: atom_id res chain seq x y z
N MET A 1 -25.34 -27.76 37.58
CA MET A 1 -25.36 -26.69 36.56
C MET A 1 -24.12 -25.85 36.74
N ILE A 2 -23.07 -26.11 35.96
CA ILE A 2 -21.83 -25.33 35.98
C ILE A 2 -21.91 -24.38 34.80
N ASN A 3 -22.04 -23.09 35.11
CA ASN A 3 -22.03 -22.01 34.11
C ASN A 3 -20.69 -22.05 33.37
N LYS A 4 -20.74 -22.32 32.06
CA LYS A 4 -19.62 -22.03 31.16
C LYS A 4 -19.38 -20.51 31.19
N PRO A 5 -18.14 -20.04 31.39
CA PRO A 5 -17.85 -18.62 31.19
C PRO A 5 -18.07 -18.32 29.70
N ASN A 6 -18.85 -17.27 29.43
CA ASN A 6 -18.96 -16.67 28.10
C ASN A 6 -17.56 -16.43 27.56
N SER A 7 -17.19 -17.15 26.49
CA SER A 7 -15.99 -16.86 25.72
C SER A 7 -16.18 -15.49 25.05
N GLN A 8 -15.82 -14.42 25.76
CA GLN A 8 -15.57 -13.13 25.13
C GLN A 8 -14.47 -13.36 24.11
N SER A 9 -14.82 -13.45 22.83
CA SER A 9 -13.86 -13.52 21.74
C SER A 9 -12.92 -12.33 21.88
N SER A 10 -11.62 -12.58 22.00
CA SER A 10 -10.60 -11.53 22.01
C SER A 10 -10.86 -10.54 20.86
N PRO A 11 -10.81 -9.23 21.10
CA PRO A 11 -11.13 -8.25 20.07
C PRO A 11 -10.15 -8.37 18.89
N ASP A 12 -10.67 -8.18 17.67
CA ASP A 12 -9.84 -8.21 16.47
C ASP A 12 -8.94 -6.98 16.43
N LEU A 13 -7.64 -7.20 16.66
CA LEU A 13 -6.65 -6.14 16.80
C LEU A 13 -6.46 -5.33 15.50
N GLU A 14 -6.70 -5.90 14.32
CA GLU A 14 -6.62 -5.15 13.06
C GLU A 14 -7.82 -4.20 12.92
N LEU A 15 -9.02 -4.64 13.29
CA LEU A 15 -10.19 -3.78 13.29
C LEU A 15 -10.04 -2.66 14.33
N LEU A 16 -9.52 -2.96 15.52
CA LEU A 16 -9.22 -1.92 16.52
C LEU A 16 -8.20 -0.89 16.02
N LEU A 17 -7.15 -1.33 15.31
CA LEU A 17 -6.17 -0.42 14.70
C LEU A 17 -6.83 0.52 13.67
N ILE A 18 -7.72 -0.01 12.83
CA ILE A 18 -8.48 0.79 11.86
C ILE A 18 -9.34 1.84 12.56
N GLU A 19 -10.14 1.44 13.55
CA GLU A 19 -11.04 2.35 14.27
C GLU A 19 -10.24 3.44 15.03
N GLU A 20 -9.12 3.09 15.67
CA GLU A 20 -8.24 4.06 16.33
C GLU A 20 -7.64 5.06 15.31
N THR A 21 -7.26 4.58 14.14
CA THR A 21 -6.73 5.45 13.07
C THR A 21 -7.79 6.42 12.56
N ILE A 22 -9.01 5.94 12.31
CA ILE A 22 -10.12 6.78 11.89
C ILE A 22 -10.45 7.83 12.95
N ASN A 23 -10.47 7.44 14.23
CA ASN A 23 -10.73 8.37 15.34
C ASN A 23 -9.67 9.48 15.46
N ARG A 24 -8.43 9.24 15.03
CA ARG A 24 -7.36 10.25 15.05
C ARG A 24 -7.36 11.18 13.84
N LEU A 25 -7.80 10.70 12.67
CA LEU A 25 -7.78 11.46 11.42
C LEU A 25 -8.92 12.50 11.29
N GLU A 26 -9.45 13.04 12.40
CA GLU A 26 -10.64 13.91 12.50
C GLU A 26 -10.92 14.82 11.28
N VAL A 27 -11.69 14.37 10.26
CA VAL A 27 -12.22 15.18 9.13
C VAL A 27 -13.32 14.41 8.36
N GLY A 28 -14.30 15.11 7.74
CA GLY A 28 -14.91 14.73 6.44
C GLY A 28 -15.74 13.45 6.34
N ASP A 29 -16.28 13.16 5.14
CA ASP A 29 -17.15 12.00 4.86
C ASP A 29 -16.51 10.68 5.38
N SER A 30 -17.09 10.16 6.46
CA SER A 30 -16.50 9.08 7.26
C SER A 30 -16.31 7.79 6.46
N GLY A 31 -17.07 7.60 5.37
CA GLY A 31 -16.95 6.46 4.48
C GLY A 31 -15.66 6.47 3.65
N TYR A 32 -15.26 7.61 3.10
CA TYR A 32 -14.05 7.73 2.28
C TYR A 32 -12.79 7.47 3.10
N ILE A 33 -12.69 8.09 4.27
CA ILE A 33 -11.53 7.96 5.16
C ILE A 33 -11.38 6.54 5.68
N ARG A 34 -12.50 5.90 6.06
CA ARG A 34 -12.49 4.51 6.47
C ARG A 34 -11.90 3.62 5.37
N ASN A 35 -12.37 3.75 4.14
CA ASN A 35 -11.86 2.98 3.01
C ASN A 35 -10.39 3.27 2.71
N MET A 36 -9.96 4.53 2.84
CA MET A 36 -8.57 4.93 2.66
C MET A 36 -7.64 4.32 3.70
N VAL A 37 -8.00 4.37 4.99
CA VAL A 37 -7.23 3.76 6.10
C VAL A 37 -7.10 2.26 5.90
N ILE A 38 -8.18 1.59 5.49
CA ILE A 38 -8.17 0.15 5.24
C ILE A 38 -7.29 -0.17 4.03
N ASN A 39 -7.37 0.61 2.96
CA ASN A 39 -6.51 0.42 1.79
C ASN A 39 -5.03 0.61 2.14
N PHE A 40 -4.72 1.57 3.01
CA PHE A 40 -3.37 1.78 3.51
C PHE A 40 -2.88 0.58 4.33
N LEU A 41 -3.70 0.04 5.23
CA LEU A 41 -3.38 -1.17 5.99
C LEU A 41 -3.18 -2.38 5.06
N ILE A 42 -4.05 -2.57 4.06
CA ILE A 42 -3.93 -3.63 3.06
C ILE A 42 -2.64 -3.46 2.25
N ALA A 43 -2.28 -2.23 1.86
CA ALA A 43 -1.06 -1.94 1.13
C ALA A 43 0.20 -2.35 1.92
N LEU A 44 0.28 -2.00 3.21
CA LEU A 44 1.38 -2.39 4.09
C LEU A 44 1.57 -3.91 4.18
N LYS A 45 0.45 -4.65 4.26
CA LYS A 45 0.45 -6.11 4.30
C LYS A 45 0.86 -6.74 2.98
N SER A 46 0.55 -6.08 1.87
CA SER A 46 0.63 -6.66 0.52
C SER A 46 1.99 -6.45 -0.14
N LYS A 47 2.58 -5.26 0.01
CA LYS A 47 3.75 -4.86 -0.79
C LYS A 47 4.79 -4.10 0.05
N PRO A 48 6.07 -4.12 -0.35
CA PRO A 48 7.11 -3.37 0.34
C PRO A 48 6.96 -1.86 0.15
N PHE A 49 6.38 -1.40 -0.97
CA PHE A 49 6.26 0.02 -1.27
C PHE A 49 4.82 0.53 -1.32
N ILE A 50 4.65 1.76 -0.84
CA ILE A 50 3.40 2.51 -0.93
C ILE A 50 3.73 3.90 -1.46
N ILE A 51 2.98 4.37 -2.44
CA ILE A 51 3.06 5.77 -2.89
C ILE A 51 1.70 6.41 -2.68
N LEU A 52 1.67 7.45 -1.85
CA LEU A 52 0.51 8.31 -1.68
C LEU A 52 0.59 9.45 -2.69
N THR A 53 -0.46 9.61 -3.49
CA THR A 53 -0.57 10.66 -4.51
C THR A 53 -1.69 11.62 -4.16
N GLY A 54 -1.68 12.83 -4.71
CA GLY A 54 -2.69 13.85 -4.43
C GLY A 54 -2.16 15.26 -4.63
N PRO A 55 -3.03 16.28 -4.55
CA PRO A 55 -2.61 17.66 -4.71
C PRO A 55 -1.61 18.09 -3.64
N PRO A 56 -0.82 19.15 -3.87
CA PRO A 56 0.01 19.77 -2.85
C PRO A 56 -0.81 20.06 -1.59
N GLU A 57 -0.18 19.92 -0.42
CA GLU A 57 -0.79 20.20 0.89
C GLU A 57 -1.99 19.31 1.27
N SER A 58 -2.29 18.27 0.50
CA SER A 58 -3.19 17.21 0.98
C SER A 58 -2.55 16.47 2.15
N ALA A 59 -3.35 15.94 3.08
CA ALA A 59 -2.80 15.31 4.29
C ALA A 59 -2.20 13.90 4.07
N LYS A 60 -1.49 13.68 2.96
CA LYS A 60 -0.71 12.46 2.68
C LYS A 60 0.32 12.24 3.78
N GLU A 61 1.12 13.27 4.06
CA GLU A 61 2.17 13.23 5.08
C GLU A 61 1.56 13.03 6.47
N LYS A 62 0.43 13.69 6.73
CA LYS A 62 -0.27 13.58 8.01
C LYS A 62 -0.85 12.20 8.24
N LEU A 63 -1.46 11.59 7.22
CA LEU A 63 -1.93 10.22 7.28
C LEU A 63 -0.81 9.25 7.64
N VAL A 64 0.34 9.36 6.96
CA VAL A 64 1.51 8.51 7.25
C VAL A 64 2.00 8.73 8.68
N GLU A 65 2.11 9.99 9.10
CA GLU A 65 2.54 10.35 10.45
C GLU A 65 1.58 9.77 11.52
N ASP A 66 0.27 9.97 11.38
CA ASP A 66 -0.72 9.52 12.35
C ASP A 66 -0.80 8.00 12.41
N PHE A 67 -0.76 7.34 11.25
CA PHE A 67 -0.73 5.88 11.18
C PHE A 67 0.52 5.31 11.87
N ASN A 68 1.70 5.90 11.63
CA ASN A 68 2.95 5.47 12.24
C ASN A 68 2.97 5.74 13.75
N ASN A 69 2.42 6.87 14.19
CA ASN A 69 2.27 7.18 15.62
C ASN A 69 1.36 6.18 16.34
N ILE A 70 0.37 5.59 15.67
CA ILE A 70 -0.47 4.53 16.24
C ILE A 70 0.29 3.20 16.26
N LEU A 71 0.91 2.84 15.13
CA LEU A 71 1.51 1.51 14.94
C LEU A 71 2.84 1.33 15.69
N ILE A 72 3.72 2.32 15.57
CA ILE A 72 5.11 2.31 16.07
C ILE A 72 5.24 3.21 17.30
N GLY A 73 4.49 4.32 17.35
CA GLY A 73 4.64 5.31 18.41
C GLY A 73 5.78 6.28 18.12
N LYS A 74 6.56 6.62 19.15
CA LYS A 74 7.65 7.60 19.08
C LYS A 74 9.03 6.97 18.91
N ASP A 75 9.12 5.68 18.54
CA ASP A 75 10.41 5.01 18.36
C ASP A 75 11.05 5.45 17.03
N THR A 76 12.06 6.31 17.15
CA THR A 76 12.82 6.85 16.02
C THR A 76 13.68 5.80 15.33
N HIS A 77 13.94 4.63 15.93
CA HIS A 77 14.73 3.57 15.28
C HIS A 77 13.86 2.75 14.31
N GLN A 78 12.56 2.67 14.55
CA GLN A 78 11.60 1.94 13.71
C GLN A 78 10.99 2.82 12.61
N TYR A 79 10.97 4.13 12.80
CA TYR A 79 10.38 5.09 11.88
C TYR A 79 11.34 6.22 11.53
N GLN A 80 11.70 6.34 10.24
CA GLN A 80 12.51 7.44 9.73
C GLN A 80 11.75 8.22 8.66
N THR A 81 11.75 9.54 8.82
CA THR A 81 11.26 10.47 7.80
C THR A 81 12.44 11.10 7.05
N MET A 82 12.33 11.12 5.74
CA MET A 82 13.26 11.67 4.77
C MET A 82 12.50 12.65 3.88
N ILE A 83 13.18 13.69 3.43
CA ILE A 83 12.64 14.61 2.42
C ILE A 83 13.18 14.11 1.08
N GLY A 84 12.28 13.79 0.15
CA GLY A 84 12.60 13.35 -1.19
C GLY A 84 13.32 14.46 -1.95
N HIS A 85 12.57 15.43 -2.46
CA HIS A 85 13.17 16.51 -3.24
C HIS A 85 13.69 17.65 -2.34
N PRO A 86 14.97 18.06 -2.45
CA PRO A 86 15.56 19.13 -1.65
C PRO A 86 15.16 20.52 -2.16
N TRP A 87 13.88 20.87 -2.10
CA TRP A 87 13.36 22.18 -2.53
C TRP A 87 14.09 23.39 -1.89
N TRP A 88 14.65 23.19 -0.70
CA TRP A 88 15.47 24.19 0.01
C TRP A 88 16.79 24.51 -0.70
N ALA A 89 17.37 23.55 -1.43
CA ALA A 89 18.66 23.69 -2.07
C ALA A 89 18.60 24.56 -3.33
N ALA A 90 17.43 24.74 -3.94
CA ALA A 90 17.24 25.50 -5.18
C ALA A 90 17.67 26.97 -5.09
N LYS A 91 17.69 27.54 -3.87
CA LYS A 91 18.12 28.93 -3.62
C LYS A 91 19.53 29.04 -3.04
N SER A 92 20.28 27.93 -2.98
CA SER A 92 21.63 27.89 -2.43
C SER A 92 22.69 28.11 -3.52
N ILE A 93 23.88 28.57 -3.13
CA ILE A 93 25.00 28.81 -4.07
C ILE A 93 25.50 27.46 -4.67
N ASN A 94 25.52 26.40 -3.86
CA ASN A 94 25.99 25.06 -4.27
C ASN A 94 24.83 24.06 -4.38
N VAL A 95 23.86 24.35 -5.26
CA VAL A 95 22.64 23.53 -5.45
C VAL A 95 22.96 22.05 -5.65
N ILE A 96 23.91 21.72 -6.54
CA ILE A 96 24.25 20.33 -6.90
C ILE A 96 24.86 19.57 -5.71
N GLU A 97 25.75 20.20 -4.95
CA GLU A 97 26.37 19.57 -3.79
C GLU A 97 25.31 19.30 -2.71
N ASN A 98 24.44 20.27 -2.46
CA ASN A 98 23.35 20.14 -1.48
C ASN A 98 22.36 19.03 -1.87
N ILE A 99 22.02 18.89 -3.15
CA ILE A 99 21.21 17.77 -3.65
C ILE A 99 21.91 16.44 -3.38
N ARG A 100 23.22 16.34 -3.68
CA ARG A 100 24.01 15.12 -3.44
C ARG A 100 24.11 14.77 -1.96
N PHE A 101 24.31 15.77 -1.10
CA PHE A 101 24.34 15.57 0.35
C PHE A 101 23.00 15.06 0.87
N GLN A 102 21.87 15.66 0.44
CA GLN A 102 20.54 15.17 0.79
C GLN A 102 20.34 13.72 0.37
N SER A 103 20.67 13.38 -0.89
CA SER A 103 20.51 12.01 -1.39
C SER A 103 21.36 11.02 -0.58
N ARG A 104 22.65 11.33 -0.33
CA ARG A 104 23.50 10.48 0.53
C ARG A 104 22.94 10.32 1.95
N PHE A 105 22.38 11.38 2.52
CA PHE A 105 21.79 11.33 3.86
C PHE A 105 20.52 10.48 3.90
N ASN A 106 19.68 10.55 2.86
CA ASN A 106 18.51 9.70 2.71
C ASN A 106 18.93 8.22 2.56
N THR A 107 19.91 7.93 1.71
CA THR A 107 20.45 6.57 1.56
C THR A 107 20.98 6.03 2.89
N PHE A 108 21.78 6.81 3.61
CA PHE A 108 22.31 6.39 4.91
C PHE A 108 21.20 6.06 5.92
N LYS A 109 20.13 6.87 5.99
CA LYS A 109 18.98 6.57 6.84
C LYS A 109 18.27 5.27 6.46
N LEU A 110 18.14 5.00 5.16
CA LEU A 110 17.51 3.79 4.67
C LEU A 110 18.36 2.55 4.94
N GLU A 111 19.69 2.66 4.81
CA GLU A 111 20.64 1.60 5.18
C GLU A 111 20.53 1.24 6.66
N LEU A 112 20.53 2.23 7.56
CA LEU A 112 20.36 1.99 8.99
C LEU A 112 19.04 1.28 9.31
N LEU A 113 17.94 1.67 8.65
CA LEU A 113 16.65 0.99 8.81
C LEU A 113 16.67 -0.45 8.29
N LEU A 114 17.34 -0.69 7.16
CA LEU A 114 17.49 -2.04 6.61
C LEU A 114 18.28 -2.93 7.57
N GLU A 115 19.41 -2.44 8.07
CA GLU A 115 20.26 -3.17 9.03
C GLU A 115 19.47 -3.53 10.30
N GLU A 116 18.76 -2.55 10.89
CA GLU A 116 17.94 -2.77 12.08
C GLU A 116 16.79 -3.75 11.84
N ALA A 117 16.11 -3.65 10.69
CA ALA A 117 14.96 -4.49 10.38
C ALA A 117 15.33 -5.97 10.17
N VAL A 118 16.57 -6.27 9.74
CA VAL A 118 17.07 -7.65 9.55
C VAL A 118 17.36 -8.35 10.89
N LEU A 119 17.62 -7.59 11.97
CA LEU A 119 18.02 -8.16 13.26
C LEU A 119 16.98 -9.15 13.81
N PHE A 120 17.45 -10.27 14.36
CA PHE A 120 16.58 -11.36 14.80
C PHE A 120 15.53 -10.92 15.84
N HIS A 121 15.91 -10.07 16.77
CA HIS A 121 15.01 -9.56 17.83
C HIS A 121 13.97 -8.55 17.29
N ASN A 122 14.15 -8.05 16.08
CA ASN A 122 13.30 -7.08 15.41
C ASN A 122 12.31 -7.72 14.41
N LYS A 123 12.35 -9.05 14.20
CA LYS A 123 11.45 -9.76 13.28
C LYS A 123 9.96 -9.58 13.56
N SER A 124 9.59 -9.26 14.81
CA SER A 124 8.20 -9.03 15.21
C SER A 124 7.83 -7.54 15.32
N ARG A 125 8.69 -6.66 14.81
CA ARG A 125 8.54 -5.21 14.82
C ARG A 125 8.45 -4.70 13.40
N ILE A 126 7.61 -3.69 13.18
CA ILE A 126 7.42 -3.06 11.87
C ILE A 126 8.37 -1.87 11.75
N PHE A 127 9.02 -1.76 10.59
CA PHE A 127 9.89 -0.64 10.24
C PHE A 127 9.29 0.12 9.07
N ILE A 128 9.35 1.44 9.13
CA ILE A 128 8.78 2.31 8.10
C ILE A 128 9.79 3.41 7.75
N ALA A 129 10.12 3.47 6.47
CA ALA A 129 10.88 4.56 5.88
C ALA A 129 9.92 5.44 5.09
N THR A 130 9.77 6.72 5.45
CA THR A 130 8.90 7.65 4.72
C THR A 130 9.74 8.67 3.97
N MET A 131 9.57 8.74 2.65
CA MET A 131 10.11 9.80 1.81
C MET A 131 8.99 10.76 1.43
N THR A 132 9.01 11.97 2.00
CA THR A 132 7.98 12.96 1.74
C THR A 132 8.33 13.83 0.54
N LYS A 133 7.32 14.24 -0.24
CA LYS A 133 7.44 15.14 -1.39
C LYS A 133 8.50 14.67 -2.39
N ILE A 134 8.41 13.40 -2.80
CA ILE A 134 9.27 12.84 -3.83
C ILE A 134 8.96 13.49 -5.18
N SER A 135 10.00 13.83 -5.94
CA SER A 135 9.85 14.15 -7.35
C SER A 135 9.94 12.86 -8.18
N ARG A 136 9.81 13.00 -9.51
CA ARG A 136 10.07 11.88 -10.44
C ARG A 136 11.51 11.37 -10.35
N GLY A 137 12.48 12.21 -10.00
CA GLY A 137 13.87 11.79 -9.82
C GLY A 137 14.02 10.80 -8.66
N GLU A 138 13.54 11.18 -7.47
CA GLU A 138 13.62 10.30 -6.30
C GLU A 138 12.73 9.07 -6.43
N LEU A 139 11.59 9.17 -7.14
CA LEU A 139 10.79 8.00 -7.50
C LEU A 139 11.62 6.96 -8.27
N LEU A 140 12.31 7.39 -9.34
CA LEU A 140 13.11 6.49 -10.16
C LEU A 140 14.29 5.91 -9.38
N GLU A 141 15.01 6.77 -8.65
CA GLU A 141 16.22 6.39 -7.92
C GLU A 141 15.92 5.46 -6.72
N TYR A 142 14.90 5.75 -5.92
CA TYR A 142 14.63 4.99 -4.68
C TYR A 142 13.58 3.92 -4.85
N PHE A 143 12.51 4.16 -5.61
CA PHE A 143 11.37 3.23 -5.68
C PHE A 143 11.49 2.29 -6.88
N THR A 144 11.65 2.82 -8.10
CA THR A 144 11.72 2.00 -9.32
C THR A 144 12.94 1.08 -9.31
N GLU A 145 14.13 1.62 -9.02
CA GLU A 145 15.37 0.82 -8.96
C GLU A 145 15.31 -0.26 -7.87
N THR A 146 14.78 0.07 -6.69
CA THR A 146 14.65 -0.93 -5.62
C THR A 146 13.58 -1.97 -5.99
N ALA A 147 12.45 -1.56 -6.56
CA ALA A 147 11.39 -2.47 -7.02
C ALA A 147 11.88 -3.46 -8.09
N PHE A 148 12.71 -2.98 -9.02
CA PHE A 148 13.38 -3.83 -9.99
C PHE A 148 14.24 -4.91 -9.31
N GLN A 149 15.10 -4.52 -8.37
CA GLN A 149 15.95 -5.46 -7.62
C GLN A 149 15.13 -6.47 -6.79
N LEU A 150 14.04 -6.03 -6.16
CA LEU A 150 13.16 -6.88 -5.35
C LEU A 150 12.43 -7.98 -6.12
N ARG A 151 12.43 -7.96 -7.46
CA ARG A 151 12.00 -9.12 -8.26
C ARG A 151 12.81 -10.37 -7.93
N HIS A 152 14.04 -10.21 -7.45
CA HIS A 152 14.93 -11.28 -6.99
C HIS A 152 14.94 -11.44 -5.46
N GLY A 153 14.12 -10.69 -4.73
CA GLY A 153 14.01 -10.73 -3.26
C GLY A 153 15.18 -10.11 -2.49
N GLN A 154 16.14 -9.51 -3.18
CA GLN A 154 17.37 -8.96 -2.62
C GLN A 154 17.68 -7.61 -3.25
N ILE A 155 18.49 -6.81 -2.55
CA ILE A 155 19.02 -5.53 -3.03
C ILE A 155 20.55 -5.58 -3.06
N MET A 156 21.14 -5.00 -4.10
CA MET A 156 22.59 -4.84 -4.29
C MET A 156 23.03 -3.39 -4.17
N ARG A 157 22.11 -2.43 -4.33
CA ARG A 157 22.42 -1.01 -4.29
C ARG A 157 21.23 -0.18 -3.87
N LEU A 158 21.54 0.97 -3.29
CA LEU A 158 20.67 2.11 -3.08
C LEU A 158 21.29 3.33 -3.78
N PRO A 159 20.56 4.45 -3.95
CA PRO A 159 21.12 5.64 -4.59
C PRO A 159 22.45 6.09 -3.95
N GLY A 160 23.53 6.02 -4.72
CA GLY A 160 24.86 6.41 -4.25
C GLY A 160 25.55 5.42 -3.30
N SER A 161 25.01 4.21 -3.12
CA SER A 161 25.61 3.14 -2.30
C SER A 161 25.51 1.77 -2.97
N HIS A 162 26.56 0.96 -2.81
CA HIS A 162 26.65 -0.39 -3.33
C HIS A 162 27.05 -1.34 -2.21
N PHE A 163 26.25 -2.39 -2.01
CA PHE A 163 26.55 -3.42 -1.03
C PHE A 163 27.56 -4.41 -1.59
N PHE A 164 28.43 -4.92 -0.71
CA PHE A 164 29.42 -5.94 -1.08
C PHE A 164 28.76 -7.28 -1.45
N GLU A 165 27.61 -7.57 -0.85
CA GLU A 165 26.82 -8.79 -1.08
C GLU A 165 25.32 -8.45 -1.18
N PRO A 166 24.50 -9.27 -1.87
CA PRO A 166 23.06 -9.06 -1.93
C PRO A 166 22.42 -9.14 -0.55
N ILE A 167 21.67 -8.12 -0.17
CA ILE A 167 20.96 -8.07 1.11
C ILE A 167 19.50 -8.47 0.88
N PRO A 168 18.97 -9.48 1.60
CA PRO A 168 17.54 -9.79 1.57
C PRO A 168 16.71 -8.61 2.08
N PHE A 169 15.67 -8.22 1.34
CA PHE A 169 14.82 -7.13 1.78
C PHE A 169 13.91 -7.58 2.94
N PRO A 170 13.92 -6.87 4.09
CA PRO A 170 13.14 -7.29 5.26
C PRO A 170 11.65 -7.26 4.99
N THR A 171 10.94 -8.35 5.29
CA THR A 171 9.48 -8.42 5.10
C THR A 171 8.70 -7.53 6.07
N ASN A 172 9.33 -7.08 7.14
CA ASN A 172 8.80 -6.17 8.14
C ASN A 172 9.16 -4.70 7.90
N LEU A 173 9.86 -4.38 6.81
CA LEU A 173 10.14 -3.01 6.37
C LEU A 173 9.19 -2.62 5.23
N SER A 174 8.68 -1.40 5.29
CA SER A 174 7.94 -0.75 4.21
C SER A 174 8.52 0.63 3.91
N ILE A 175 8.62 0.97 2.62
CA ILE A 175 9.02 2.32 2.18
C ILE A 175 7.78 3.03 1.62
N ILE A 176 7.51 4.23 2.14
CA ILE A 176 6.32 5.02 1.83
C ILE A 176 6.76 6.33 1.18
N GLY A 177 6.33 6.58 -0.04
CA GLY A 177 6.52 7.84 -0.75
C GLY A 177 5.29 8.72 -0.67
N THR A 178 5.44 10.04 -0.54
CA THR A 178 4.36 10.99 -0.84
C THR A 178 4.73 11.82 -2.07
N MET A 179 3.83 11.91 -3.04
CA MET A 179 4.05 12.62 -4.29
C MET A 179 2.92 13.61 -4.55
N ASP A 180 3.28 14.86 -4.86
CA ASP A 180 2.34 15.90 -5.25
C ASP A 180 2.00 15.76 -6.74
N SER A 181 1.15 14.78 -7.06
CA SER A 181 0.66 14.53 -8.41
C SER A 181 -0.74 13.94 -8.37
N SER A 182 -1.59 14.39 -9.28
CA SER A 182 -2.90 13.80 -9.57
C SER A 182 -2.84 12.72 -10.65
N ASP A 183 -1.73 12.64 -11.39
CA ASP A 183 -1.61 11.83 -12.58
C ASP A 183 -0.72 10.62 -12.33
N PHE A 184 -0.83 9.58 -13.17
CA PHE A 184 -0.08 8.33 -13.04
C PHE A 184 0.88 8.05 -14.20
N PHE A 185 1.20 9.05 -15.04
CA PHE A 185 2.10 8.90 -16.20
C PHE A 185 3.57 8.61 -15.86
N TRP A 186 3.92 8.59 -14.58
CA TRP A 186 5.28 8.27 -14.09
C TRP A 186 5.42 6.80 -13.70
N VAL A 187 4.33 6.04 -13.73
CA VAL A 187 4.30 4.65 -13.29
C VAL A 187 4.95 3.76 -14.35
N ASP A 188 5.87 2.91 -13.93
CA ASP A 188 6.57 1.97 -14.81
C ASP A 188 6.30 0.49 -14.44
N SER A 189 6.70 -0.41 -15.34
CA SER A 189 6.48 -1.86 -15.20
C SER A 189 7.28 -2.51 -14.06
N ASP A 190 8.35 -1.86 -13.61
CA ASP A 190 9.24 -2.36 -12.55
C ASP A 190 8.73 -1.96 -11.17
N LEU A 191 8.16 -0.75 -11.06
CA LEU A 191 7.61 -0.20 -9.83
C LEU A 191 6.33 -0.90 -9.37
N LEU A 192 5.36 -1.08 -10.28
CA LEU A 192 4.01 -1.55 -9.92
C LEU A 192 3.92 -2.91 -9.24
N PRO A 193 4.70 -3.94 -9.64
CA PRO A 193 4.67 -5.23 -8.95
C PRO A 193 4.98 -5.11 -7.45
N GLN A 194 5.85 -4.17 -7.06
CA GLN A 194 6.29 -4.00 -5.67
C GLN A 194 5.65 -2.80 -4.96
N THR A 195 4.78 -2.05 -5.64
CA THR A 195 4.19 -0.82 -5.11
C THR A 195 2.66 -0.83 -5.13
N THR A 196 2.04 -0.28 -4.09
CA THR A 196 0.63 0.11 -4.09
C THR A 196 0.51 1.63 -4.19
N ILE A 197 -0.33 2.13 -5.10
CA ILE A 197 -0.52 3.56 -5.30
C ILE A 197 -1.86 3.99 -4.71
N LEU A 198 -1.84 4.90 -3.74
CA LEU A 198 -3.03 5.31 -3.00
C LEU A 198 -3.33 6.80 -3.25
N PRO A 199 -4.41 7.13 -3.99
CA PRO A 199 -4.81 8.52 -4.17
C PRO A 199 -5.44 9.08 -2.89
N CYS A 200 -4.85 10.16 -2.39
CA CYS A 200 -5.29 10.94 -1.24
C CYS A 200 -5.87 12.27 -1.72
N LEU A 201 -7.18 12.29 -1.96
CA LEU A 201 -7.84 13.45 -2.59
C LEU A 201 -8.25 14.52 -1.58
N LEU A 202 -8.61 14.15 -0.34
CA LEU A 202 -8.92 15.10 0.74
C LEU A 202 -8.69 14.48 2.12
N ILE A 203 -7.81 15.11 2.90
CA ILE A 203 -7.85 15.12 4.37
C ILE A 203 -7.51 16.58 4.73
N SER A 204 -8.39 17.27 5.46
CA SER A 204 -8.09 18.62 5.94
C SER A 204 -7.08 18.54 7.08
N ASN A 205 -6.20 19.53 7.21
CA ASN A 205 -5.30 19.63 8.33
C ASN A 205 -6.09 19.86 9.63
N SER A 206 -6.41 18.79 10.36
CA SER A 206 -6.95 18.91 11.70
C SER A 206 -5.81 18.89 12.72
N SER A 207 -6.00 19.68 13.78
CA SER A 207 -5.08 19.76 14.90
C SER A 207 -5.02 18.41 15.61
N SER A 208 -3.82 17.84 15.70
CA SER A 208 -3.60 16.57 16.39
C SER A 208 -4.07 16.68 17.85
N ARG A 209 -5.11 15.94 18.24
CA ARG A 209 -5.35 15.68 19.66
C ARG A 209 -4.23 14.78 20.16
N ASN A 210 -3.56 15.22 21.22
CA ASN A 210 -2.67 14.37 22.02
C ASN A 210 -3.50 13.32 22.78
N LEU A 211 -4.06 12.35 22.06
CA LEU A 211 -4.61 11.15 22.67
C LEU A 211 -3.43 10.28 23.08
N LYS A 212 -3.33 10.03 24.39
CA LYS A 212 -2.33 9.10 24.94
C LYS A 212 -2.53 7.75 24.26
N ALA A 213 -1.50 7.22 23.61
CA ALA A 213 -1.50 5.86 23.09
C ALA A 213 -1.74 4.88 24.25
N THR A 214 -2.98 4.44 24.43
CA THR A 214 -3.43 3.59 25.53
C THR A 214 -3.32 2.11 25.21
N MET A 215 -2.83 1.73 24.02
CA MET A 215 -2.78 0.34 23.57
C MET A 215 -1.36 -0.18 23.33
N ASN A 216 -1.19 -1.49 23.50
CA ASN A 216 0.07 -2.21 23.35
C ASN A 216 0.48 -2.30 21.87
N GLN A 217 1.25 -1.31 21.40
CA GLN A 217 1.76 -1.18 20.02
C GLN A 217 2.46 -2.44 19.52
N ILE A 218 3.19 -3.12 20.40
CA ILE A 218 3.87 -4.38 20.08
C ILE A 218 2.88 -5.46 19.65
N SER A 219 1.69 -5.51 20.28
CA SER A 219 0.64 -6.46 19.90
C SER A 219 0.07 -6.15 18.52
N PHE A 220 -0.15 -4.88 18.17
CA PHE A 220 -0.60 -4.49 16.84
C PHE A 220 0.41 -4.86 15.76
N GLN A 221 1.69 -4.53 15.97
CA GLN A 221 2.76 -4.88 15.03
C GLN A 221 2.86 -6.38 14.81
N LYS A 222 2.80 -7.17 15.90
CA LYS A 222 2.83 -8.64 15.82
C LYS A 222 1.67 -9.21 15.01
N VAL A 223 0.44 -8.78 15.31
CA VAL A 223 -0.74 -9.28 14.58
C VAL A 223 -0.67 -8.87 13.11
N LEU A 224 -0.28 -7.63 12.83
CA LEU A 224 -0.19 -7.14 11.46
C LEU A 224 0.85 -7.92 10.64
N LEU A 225 2.03 -8.18 11.21
CA LEU A 225 3.05 -9.02 10.56
C LEU A 225 2.59 -10.47 10.37
N GLN A 226 1.89 -11.05 11.34
CA GLN A 226 1.34 -12.41 11.23
C GLN A 226 0.22 -12.53 10.20
N SER A 227 -0.55 -11.46 9.99
CA SER A 227 -1.66 -11.43 9.05
C SER A 227 -1.28 -10.93 7.65
N SER A 228 -0.05 -10.40 7.50
CA SER A 228 0.52 -9.94 6.25
C SER A 228 0.81 -11.12 5.32
N ILE A 229 0.16 -11.12 4.16
CA ILE A 229 0.37 -12.14 3.13
C ILE A 229 0.98 -11.48 1.91
N ARG A 230 2.20 -11.89 1.57
CA ARG A 230 2.89 -11.51 0.32
C ARG A 230 3.14 -12.72 -0.58
N SER A 231 2.90 -13.94 -0.08
CA SER A 231 3.04 -15.17 -0.85
C SER A 231 1.76 -15.45 -1.67
N PRO A 232 1.88 -15.70 -2.98
CA PRO A 232 0.74 -16.08 -3.83
C PRO A 232 -0.01 -17.30 -3.27
N GLN A 233 0.73 -18.34 -2.89
CA GLN A 233 0.16 -19.61 -2.42
C GLN A 233 -0.67 -19.42 -1.14
N GLN A 234 -0.16 -18.61 -0.21
CA GLN A 234 -0.89 -18.26 1.01
C GLN A 234 -2.12 -17.41 0.71
N ALA A 235 -2.02 -16.49 -0.25
CA ALA A 235 -3.12 -15.64 -0.67
C ALA A 235 -4.29 -16.45 -1.23
N PHE A 236 -4.03 -17.34 -2.21
CA PHE A 236 -5.05 -18.23 -2.75
C PHE A 236 -5.68 -19.10 -1.66
N LYS A 237 -4.86 -19.70 -0.78
CA LYS A 237 -5.36 -20.52 0.33
C LYS A 237 -6.27 -19.72 1.27
N LYS A 238 -5.90 -18.49 1.61
CA LYS A 238 -6.72 -17.63 2.48
C LYS A 238 -8.00 -17.18 1.79
N VAL A 239 -7.92 -16.71 0.54
CA VAL A 239 -9.10 -16.29 -0.24
C VAL A 239 -10.10 -17.45 -0.32
N LEU A 240 -9.68 -18.64 -0.75
CA LEU A 240 -10.56 -19.82 -0.82
C LEU A 240 -11.20 -20.14 0.54
N LYS A 241 -10.45 -20.03 1.63
CA LYS A 241 -10.96 -20.27 2.99
C LYS A 241 -12.03 -19.25 3.39
N VAL A 242 -11.81 -17.95 3.15
CA VAL A 242 -12.74 -16.88 3.58
C VAL A 242 -13.90 -16.69 2.61
N THR A 243 -13.74 -17.04 1.33
CA THR A 243 -14.77 -16.89 0.29
C THR A 243 -15.42 -18.21 -0.11
N ASN A 244 -15.30 -19.29 0.67
CA ASN A 244 -15.69 -20.65 0.25
C ASN A 244 -17.11 -20.72 -0.37
N THR A 245 -18.08 -19.99 0.18
CA THR A 245 -19.46 -19.91 -0.33
C THR A 245 -19.72 -18.79 -1.34
N LEU A 246 -18.70 -17.98 -1.63
CA LEU A 246 -18.74 -16.77 -2.47
C LEU A 246 -17.78 -16.87 -3.66
N SER A 247 -17.28 -18.06 -3.99
CA SER A 247 -16.34 -18.27 -5.10
C SER A 247 -16.83 -17.70 -6.43
N GLN A 248 -18.15 -17.76 -6.68
CA GLN A 248 -18.80 -17.16 -7.85
C GLN A 248 -18.65 -15.64 -7.91
N ALA A 249 -18.52 -14.95 -6.77
CA ALA A 249 -18.33 -13.50 -6.73
C ALA A 249 -16.95 -13.07 -7.25
N LEU A 250 -15.98 -13.99 -7.36
CA LEU A 250 -14.67 -13.73 -7.96
C LEU A 250 -14.72 -13.71 -9.50
N PHE A 251 -15.83 -14.15 -10.11
CA PHE A 251 -15.94 -14.32 -11.55
C PHE A 251 -15.66 -13.04 -12.36
N PRO A 252 -16.19 -11.84 -12.00
CA PRO A 252 -15.86 -10.61 -12.72
C PRO A 252 -14.35 -10.32 -12.75
N PHE A 253 -13.67 -10.51 -11.63
CA PHE A 253 -12.22 -10.32 -11.53
C PHE A 253 -11.46 -11.30 -12.44
N LEU A 254 -11.88 -12.58 -12.48
CA LEU A 254 -11.29 -13.58 -13.35
C LEU A 254 -11.53 -13.28 -14.84
N GLN A 255 -12.73 -12.84 -15.21
CA GLN A 255 -13.06 -12.46 -16.59
C GLN A 255 -12.23 -11.26 -17.06
N ILE A 256 -12.13 -10.21 -16.25
CA ILE A 256 -11.29 -9.05 -16.55
C ILE A 256 -9.84 -9.47 -16.73
N THR A 257 -9.32 -10.30 -15.82
CA THR A 257 -7.95 -10.83 -15.91
C THR A 257 -7.73 -11.61 -17.22
N GLN A 258 -8.70 -12.42 -17.65
CA GLN A 258 -8.61 -13.17 -18.92
C GLN A 258 -8.61 -12.25 -20.14
N ILE A 259 -9.47 -11.21 -20.17
CA ILE A 259 -9.51 -10.23 -21.25
C ILE A 259 -8.17 -9.50 -21.36
N LEU A 260 -7.67 -8.96 -20.24
CA LEU A 260 -6.40 -8.24 -20.22
C LEU A 260 -5.24 -9.13 -20.67
N ARG A 261 -5.19 -10.39 -20.21
CA ARG A 261 -4.16 -11.35 -20.66
C ARG A 261 -4.22 -11.64 -22.16
N LYS A 262 -5.42 -11.75 -22.71
CA LYS A 262 -5.62 -12.04 -24.13
C LYS A 262 -5.20 -10.86 -25.01
N GLU A 263 -5.61 -9.64 -24.65
CA GLU A 263 -5.40 -8.44 -25.46
C GLU A 263 -3.99 -7.85 -25.25
N LEU A 264 -3.40 -8.02 -24.06
CA LEU A 264 -2.14 -7.36 -23.66
C LEU A 264 -0.99 -8.34 -23.42
N SER A 265 -0.96 -9.47 -24.16
CA SER A 265 -0.04 -10.62 -24.00
C SER A 265 1.43 -10.35 -23.57
N ARG A 266 2.00 -9.17 -23.87
CA ARG A 266 3.34 -8.72 -23.44
C ARG A 266 3.42 -8.22 -21.98
N TYR A 267 2.31 -7.78 -21.40
CA TYR A 267 2.19 -7.24 -20.04
C TYR A 267 1.40 -8.15 -19.11
N ALA A 268 1.15 -9.40 -19.51
CA ALA A 268 0.48 -10.41 -18.70
C ALA A 268 1.34 -10.84 -17.50
N GLY A 269 1.68 -9.89 -16.64
CA GLY A 269 2.28 -10.14 -15.35
C GLY A 269 1.33 -10.93 -14.47
N ASN A 270 1.75 -11.10 -13.23
CA ASN A 270 1.06 -11.84 -12.20
C ASN A 270 -0.21 -11.12 -11.68
N PHE A 271 -1.02 -10.49 -12.54
CA PHE A 271 -2.27 -9.77 -12.22
C PHE A 271 -3.20 -10.52 -11.26
N LEU A 272 -3.43 -11.80 -11.57
CA LEU A 272 -4.23 -12.68 -10.73
C LEU A 272 -3.63 -12.80 -9.33
N THR A 273 -2.31 -13.01 -9.27
CA THR A 273 -1.58 -13.17 -8.01
C THR A 273 -1.62 -11.90 -7.17
N GLU A 274 -1.36 -10.74 -7.78
CA GLU A 274 -1.41 -9.44 -7.12
C GLU A 274 -2.81 -9.15 -6.55
N GLY A 275 -3.85 -9.37 -7.35
CA GLY A 275 -5.22 -9.21 -6.87
C GLY A 275 -5.57 -10.21 -5.78
N MET A 276 -5.10 -11.45 -5.85
CA MET A 276 -5.32 -12.43 -4.78
C MET A 276 -4.61 -12.04 -3.48
N ILE A 277 -3.40 -11.48 -3.55
CA ILE A 277 -2.68 -10.93 -2.39
C ILE A 277 -3.50 -9.81 -1.74
N TYR A 278 -4.00 -8.86 -2.55
CA TYR A 278 -4.87 -7.79 -2.06
C TYR A 278 -6.14 -8.35 -1.40
N LEU A 279 -6.84 -9.26 -2.09
CA LEU A 279 -8.06 -9.91 -1.58
C LEU A 279 -7.82 -10.73 -0.32
N ALA A 280 -6.65 -11.36 -0.15
CA ALA A 280 -6.31 -12.09 1.06
C ALA A 280 -6.08 -11.13 2.24
N ASN A 281 -5.48 -9.97 1.98
CA ASN A 281 -5.16 -8.97 2.99
C ASN A 281 -6.35 -8.08 3.38
N SER A 282 -7.44 -8.07 2.60
CA SER A 282 -8.72 -7.41 2.95
C SER A 282 -9.53 -8.12 4.04
N TRP A 283 -8.98 -9.20 4.59
CA TRP A 283 -9.48 -9.90 5.76
C TRP A 283 -8.43 -9.88 6.86
N SER A 284 -8.89 -9.74 8.10
CA SER A 284 -8.03 -9.83 9.28
C SER A 284 -7.45 -11.23 9.46
N TYR A 285 -6.53 -11.39 10.41
CA TYR A 285 -6.00 -12.68 10.83
C TYR A 285 -7.10 -13.67 11.23
N THR A 286 -8.16 -13.20 11.90
CA THR A 286 -9.26 -14.03 12.38
C THR A 286 -10.28 -14.37 11.29
N GLY A 287 -10.15 -13.77 10.10
CA GLY A 287 -11.05 -13.96 8.97
C GLY A 287 -12.24 -12.99 8.94
N ASN A 288 -12.21 -11.91 9.72
CA ASN A 288 -13.21 -10.84 9.61
C ASN A 288 -12.89 -9.92 8.43
N GLY A 289 -13.92 -9.40 7.76
CA GLY A 289 -13.74 -8.42 6.70
C GLY A 289 -13.28 -7.07 7.27
N LEU A 290 -12.30 -6.43 6.62
CA LEU A 290 -11.80 -5.12 7.05
C LEU A 290 -12.73 -3.97 6.62
N PHE A 291 -13.37 -4.07 5.45
CA PHE A 291 -14.32 -3.08 4.92
C PHE A 291 -15.72 -3.21 5.53
N SER A 292 -16.22 -4.44 5.67
CA SER A 292 -17.54 -4.72 6.23
C SER A 292 -17.52 -6.01 7.06
N LYS A 293 -18.35 -6.06 8.09
CA LYS A 293 -18.62 -7.29 8.85
C LYS A 293 -19.37 -8.32 8.00
N ASN A 294 -20.12 -7.88 7.00
CA ASN A 294 -20.78 -8.77 6.06
C ASN A 294 -19.76 -9.29 5.04
N PRO A 295 -19.51 -10.63 4.97
CA PRO A 295 -18.50 -11.19 4.08
C PRO A 295 -18.71 -10.86 2.60
N ARG A 296 -19.97 -10.75 2.14
CA ARG A 296 -20.30 -10.44 0.75
C ARG A 296 -19.95 -9.00 0.40
N GLU A 297 -20.31 -8.07 1.27
CA GLU A 297 -19.99 -6.65 1.10
C GLU A 297 -18.47 -6.42 1.18
N ASN A 298 -17.79 -7.05 2.13
CA ASN A 298 -16.33 -6.95 2.22
C ASN A 298 -15.64 -7.43 0.96
N LEU A 299 -16.04 -8.60 0.45
CA LEU A 299 -15.50 -9.13 -0.79
C LEU A 299 -15.79 -8.20 -1.97
N HIS A 300 -16.99 -7.63 -2.04
CA HIS A 300 -17.37 -6.69 -3.09
C HIS A 300 -16.48 -5.44 -3.11
N PHE A 301 -16.30 -4.78 -1.95
CA PHE A 301 -15.39 -3.63 -1.83
C PHE A 301 -13.94 -4.00 -2.14
N ALA A 302 -13.48 -5.14 -1.63
CA ALA A 302 -12.13 -5.60 -1.88
C ALA A 302 -11.89 -5.90 -3.37
N LEU A 303 -12.86 -6.48 -4.08
CA LEU A 303 -12.78 -6.73 -5.52
C LEU A 303 -12.73 -5.44 -6.32
N ASP A 304 -13.57 -4.46 -6.00
CA ASP A 304 -13.61 -3.17 -6.68
C ASP A 304 -12.22 -2.48 -6.68
N LEU A 305 -11.58 -2.50 -5.51
CA LEU A 305 -10.25 -1.91 -5.33
C LEU A 305 -9.13 -2.79 -5.89
N ALA A 306 -9.23 -4.12 -5.77
CA ALA A 306 -8.27 -5.04 -6.38
C ALA A 306 -8.24 -4.93 -7.90
N ILE A 307 -9.40 -4.75 -8.55
CA ILE A 307 -9.49 -4.51 -10.00
C ILE A 307 -8.74 -3.24 -10.37
N THR A 308 -9.04 -2.13 -9.68
CA THR A 308 -8.38 -0.84 -9.94
C THR A 308 -6.86 -0.93 -9.77
N GLN A 309 -6.39 -1.46 -8.63
CA GLN A 309 -4.98 -1.46 -8.25
C GLN A 309 -4.14 -2.52 -8.97
N SER A 310 -4.69 -3.73 -9.15
CA SER A 310 -3.92 -4.88 -9.63
C SER A 310 -4.13 -5.18 -11.11
N LEU A 311 -5.24 -4.73 -11.71
CA LEU A 311 -5.57 -5.01 -13.10
C LEU A 311 -5.49 -3.76 -13.99
N PHE A 312 -6.13 -2.66 -13.59
CA PHE A 312 -6.25 -1.48 -14.46
C PHE A 312 -5.03 -0.58 -14.43
N LEU A 313 -4.56 -0.22 -13.24
CA LEU A 313 -3.40 0.66 -13.09
C LEU A 313 -2.16 0.16 -13.86
N PRO A 314 -1.80 -1.13 -13.86
CA PRO A 314 -0.69 -1.63 -14.68
C PRO A 314 -0.88 -1.61 -16.19
N CYS A 315 -2.12 -1.48 -16.66
CA CYS A 315 -2.46 -1.50 -18.07
C CYS A 315 -3.05 -0.16 -18.52
N MET A 316 -2.79 0.91 -17.76
CA MET A 316 -3.48 2.19 -17.91
C MET A 316 -3.34 2.75 -19.32
N GLU A 317 -2.14 2.72 -19.89
CA GLU A 317 -1.87 3.23 -21.23
C GLU A 317 -2.52 2.39 -22.33
N GLU A 318 -2.52 1.08 -22.19
CA GLU A 318 -3.08 0.17 -23.19
C GLU A 318 -4.61 0.21 -23.17
N ILE A 319 -5.19 0.31 -21.96
CA ILE A 319 -6.62 0.52 -21.78
C ILE A 319 -7.03 1.87 -22.35
N SER A 320 -6.27 2.95 -22.11
CA SER A 320 -6.61 4.27 -22.66
C SER A 320 -6.59 4.28 -24.20
N LYS A 321 -5.65 3.57 -24.82
CA LYS A 321 -5.52 3.49 -26.29
C LYS A 321 -6.59 2.65 -27.00
N SER A 322 -7.35 1.81 -26.29
CA SER A 322 -8.29 0.84 -26.90
C SER A 322 -9.73 0.99 -26.42
N LYS A 323 -10.56 1.70 -27.20
CA LYS A 323 -11.99 1.86 -26.92
C LYS A 323 -12.73 0.50 -26.84
N LYS A 324 -12.41 -0.45 -27.73
CA LYS A 324 -12.99 -1.80 -27.71
C LYS A 324 -12.69 -2.52 -26.38
N LEU A 325 -11.49 -2.36 -25.86
CA LEU A 325 -11.10 -2.92 -24.56
C LEU A 325 -11.88 -2.23 -23.43
N GLN A 326 -11.95 -0.90 -23.43
CA GLN A 326 -12.74 -0.15 -22.45
C GLN A 326 -14.22 -0.57 -22.44
N ASP A 327 -14.84 -0.72 -23.61
CA ASP A 327 -16.23 -1.16 -23.73
C ASP A 327 -16.42 -2.58 -23.17
N SER A 328 -15.48 -3.48 -23.48
CA SER A 328 -15.50 -4.87 -22.97
C SER A 328 -15.35 -4.91 -21.45
N LEU A 329 -14.48 -4.09 -20.88
CA LEU A 329 -14.28 -3.97 -19.43
C LEU A 329 -15.51 -3.34 -18.75
N ASN A 330 -16.05 -2.26 -19.28
CA ASN A 330 -17.27 -1.60 -18.79
C ASN A 330 -18.46 -2.57 -18.75
N ASN A 331 -18.61 -3.42 -19.76
CA ASN A 331 -19.69 -4.42 -19.81
C ASN A 331 -19.63 -5.43 -18.64
N ILE A 332 -18.43 -5.78 -18.16
CA ILE A 332 -18.26 -6.69 -17.02
C ILE A 332 -18.48 -5.96 -15.70
N LEU A 333 -17.93 -4.74 -15.57
CA LEU A 333 -18.05 -3.96 -14.34
C LEU A 333 -19.51 -3.57 -14.06
N GLY A 334 -20.22 -3.15 -15.11
CA GLY A 334 -21.56 -2.57 -15.01
C GLY A 334 -21.63 -1.47 -13.94
N ASN A 335 -22.77 -1.42 -13.24
CA ASN A 335 -22.98 -0.50 -12.11
C ASN A 335 -22.54 -1.11 -10.76
N LYS A 336 -21.85 -2.25 -10.75
CA LYS A 336 -21.51 -2.98 -9.51
C LYS A 336 -20.24 -2.45 -8.87
N PHE A 337 -19.20 -2.20 -9.65
CA PHE A 337 -17.88 -1.80 -9.15
C PHE A 337 -17.64 -0.31 -9.37
N SER A 338 -18.04 0.53 -8.41
CA SER A 338 -18.07 1.98 -8.59
C SER A 338 -16.67 2.59 -8.74
N ASN A 339 -15.69 2.12 -7.98
CA ASN A 339 -14.32 2.65 -8.05
C ASN A 339 -13.64 2.26 -9.35
N ALA A 340 -13.73 0.98 -9.74
CA ALA A 340 -13.17 0.48 -10.99
C ALA A 340 -13.82 1.15 -12.21
N THR A 341 -15.15 1.35 -12.19
CA THR A 341 -15.86 2.06 -13.25
C THR A 341 -15.49 3.54 -13.29
N ALA A 342 -15.35 4.21 -12.14
CA ALA A 342 -14.90 5.60 -12.08
C ALA A 342 -13.48 5.76 -12.63
N TYR A 343 -12.56 4.85 -12.25
CA TYR A 343 -11.20 4.83 -12.75
C TYR A 343 -11.17 4.65 -14.27
N LEU A 344 -11.90 3.65 -14.79
CA LEU A 344 -11.96 3.37 -16.23
C LEU A 344 -12.50 4.57 -17.03
N ARG A 345 -13.45 5.34 -16.48
CA ARG A 345 -13.99 6.55 -17.12
C ARG A 345 -13.02 7.74 -17.13
N GLN A 346 -12.09 7.79 -16.18
CA GLN A 346 -11.04 8.82 -16.14
C GLN A 346 -9.93 8.57 -17.17
N LEU A 347 -9.83 7.35 -17.70
CA LEU A 347 -8.89 7.01 -18.77
C LEU A 347 -9.42 7.56 -20.11
N HIS A 348 -9.13 8.82 -20.39
CA HIS A 348 -9.44 9.42 -21.69
C HIS A 348 -8.64 8.70 -22.80
N PRO A 349 -9.26 8.39 -23.95
CA PRO A 349 -8.52 7.93 -25.10
C PRO A 349 -7.57 9.03 -25.58
N ILE A 350 -6.28 8.70 -25.68
CA ILE A 350 -5.23 9.56 -26.23
C ILE A 350 -5.38 9.63 -27.74
#